data_AF-A0A9D7DHE8-F1
#
_entry.id   AF-A0A9D7DHE8-F1
#
_cell.length_a   1.000
_cell.length_b   1.000
_cell.length_c   1.000
_cell.angle_alpha   90.00
_cell.angle_beta   90.00
_cell.angle_gamma   90.00
#
_symmetry.space_group_name_H-M   'P 1'
#
loop_
_entity.id
_entity.type
_entity.pdbx_description
1 polymer ?
#
loop_
_entity_poly.entity_id
_entity_poly.type
_entity_poly.pdbx_seq_one_letter_code
_entity_poly.pdbx_strand_id
1 'polypeptide(L)'
;MGGGFTTFNGTARNRLVRLFTGCDDTVQLVLKTDGFGAQTSWETIGEGFTYTICSGTGFASNQEITATCCFPWAALRLRVLDSAGDGMTTGGYECSRTVRGTGSSITRMTECSARRAV
;
A
#
# COMPACT_ATOMS: atom_id res chain seq x y z
N MET A 1 -33.29 11.29 -20.97
CA MET A 1 -32.27 10.37 -20.42
C MET A 1 -32.68 10.03 -18.99
N GLY A 2 -33.40 8.93 -18.78
CA GLY A 2 -33.89 8.53 -17.46
C GLY A 2 -33.38 7.13 -17.15
N GLY A 3 -32.36 7.03 -16.28
CA GLY A 3 -31.79 5.75 -15.86
C GLY A 3 -32.83 4.91 -15.14
N GLY A 4 -33.08 3.70 -15.64
CA GLY A 4 -34.01 2.75 -15.03
C GLY A 4 -33.46 2.21 -13.72
N PHE A 5 -34.28 2.27 -12.67
CA PHE A 5 -34.03 1.59 -11.41
C PHE A 5 -34.49 0.13 -11.54
N THR A 6 -33.64 -0.83 -11.18
CA THR A 6 -34.03 -2.24 -11.13
C THR A 6 -34.80 -2.50 -9.83
N THR A 7 -36.12 -2.67 -9.94
CA THR A 7 -36.98 -3.11 -8.85
C THR A 7 -36.84 -4.62 -8.65
N PHE A 8 -36.48 -5.06 -7.45
CA PHE A 8 -36.63 -6.45 -7.03
C PHE A 8 -37.47 -6.47 -5.76
N ASN A 9 -38.64 -7.12 -5.83
CA ASN A 9 -39.57 -7.33 -4.72
C ASN A 9 -40.15 -6.05 -4.07
N GLY A 10 -40.65 -5.11 -4.89
CA GLY A 10 -41.50 -3.99 -4.45
C GLY A 10 -40.86 -2.92 -3.54
N THR A 11 -39.58 -3.08 -3.17
CA THR A 11 -38.85 -2.09 -2.37
C THR A 11 -37.84 -1.40 -3.27
N ALA A 12 -37.90 -0.07 -3.40
CA ALA A 12 -36.83 0.69 -4.02
C ALA A 12 -35.56 0.53 -3.15
N ARG A 13 -34.69 -0.41 -3.53
CA ARG A 13 -33.40 -0.59 -2.85
C ARG A 13 -32.38 0.30 -3.54
N ASN A 14 -32.05 1.41 -2.88
CA ASN A 14 -30.93 2.25 -3.30
C ASN A 14 -29.65 1.46 -3.02
N ARG A 15 -29.08 0.78 -4.02
CA ARG A 15 -27.80 0.10 -3.86
C ARG A 15 -26.72 1.18 -3.81
N LEU A 16 -26.39 1.64 -2.60
CA LEU A 16 -25.13 2.34 -2.37
C LEU A 16 -24.02 1.37 -2.77
N VAL A 17 -23.55 1.46 -4.01
CA VAL A 17 -22.17 1.14 -4.30
C VAL A 17 -21.39 2.22 -3.57
N ARG A 18 -20.79 1.87 -2.42
CA ARG A 18 -19.73 2.70 -1.88
C ARG A 18 -18.63 2.68 -2.93
N LEU A 19 -18.53 3.75 -3.70
CA LEU A 19 -17.37 3.97 -4.53
C LEU A 19 -16.22 4.10 -3.54
N PHE A 20 -15.39 3.07 -3.48
CA PHE A 20 -14.13 3.14 -2.77
C PHE A 20 -13.30 4.17 -3.54
N THR A 21 -13.42 5.44 -3.18
CA THR A 21 -12.49 6.47 -3.64
C THR A 21 -11.16 6.07 -3.04
N GLY A 22 -10.34 5.36 -3.80
CA GLY A 22 -9.21 4.56 -3.32
C GLY A 22 -8.08 5.30 -2.61
N CYS A 23 -8.29 6.58 -2.29
CA CYS A 23 -7.33 7.54 -1.79
C CYS A 23 -7.82 8.28 -0.55
N ASP A 24 -8.26 7.54 0.45
CA ASP A 24 -8.57 8.15 1.74
C ASP A 24 -7.27 8.50 2.49
N ASP A 25 -6.23 7.67 2.31
CA ASP A 25 -4.96 7.83 3.02
C ASP A 25 -3.76 7.93 2.08
N THR A 26 -2.77 8.69 2.50
CA THR A 26 -1.47 8.76 1.82
C THR A 26 -0.45 7.97 2.62
N VAL A 27 0.14 6.95 1.99
CA VAL A 27 1.22 6.15 2.56
C VAL A 27 2.52 6.55 1.88
N GLN A 28 3.53 6.89 2.68
CA GLN A 28 4.89 7.14 2.21
C GLN A 28 5.79 6.00 2.70
N LEU A 29 6.46 5.35 1.76
CA LEU A 29 7.50 4.35 2.00
C LEU A 29 8.86 4.99 1.72
N VAL A 30 9.77 4.90 2.68
CA VAL A 30 11.19 5.18 2.50
C VAL A 30 11.90 3.83 2.47
N LEU A 31 12.56 3.52 1.36
CA LEU A 31 13.38 2.32 1.17
C LEU A 31 14.84 2.73 1.09
N LYS A 32 15.70 2.08 1.88
CA LYS A 32 17.15 2.22 1.85
C LYS A 32 17.74 0.91 1.39
N THR A 33 18.24 0.86 0.17
CA THR A 33 18.88 -0.35 -0.37
C THR A 33 20.29 -0.50 0.16
N ASP A 34 20.77 -1.74 0.17
CA ASP A 34 22.14 -2.06 0.54
C ASP A 34 23.07 -2.06 -0.68
N GLY A 35 24.22 -2.73 -0.56
CA GLY A 35 25.19 -2.90 -1.65
C GLY A 35 24.63 -3.57 -2.91
N PHE A 36 23.42 -4.13 -2.87
CA PHE A 36 22.79 -4.85 -3.98
C PHE A 36 21.37 -4.36 -4.28
N GLY A 37 21.19 -3.05 -4.41
CA GLY A 37 19.86 -2.45 -4.68
C GLY A 37 19.14 -2.99 -5.92
N ALA A 38 19.86 -3.49 -6.93
CA ALA A 38 19.25 -4.09 -8.12
C ALA A 38 18.49 -5.40 -7.83
N GLN A 39 18.81 -6.08 -6.74
CA GLN A 39 18.13 -7.30 -6.29
C GLN A 39 16.87 -6.99 -5.46
N THR A 40 16.77 -5.75 -4.99
CA THR A 40 15.69 -5.29 -4.13
C THR A 40 14.47 -4.88 -4.96
N SER A 41 13.31 -5.41 -4.57
CA SER A 41 12.02 -4.90 -5.01
C SER A 41 11.03 -4.88 -3.86
N TRP A 42 9.97 -4.10 -4.00
CA TRP A 42 8.92 -4.04 -2.99
C TRP A 42 7.54 -3.93 -3.62
N GLU A 43 6.55 -4.35 -2.85
CA GLU A 43 5.15 -4.17 -3.16
C GLU A 43 4.32 -3.91 -1.90
N THR A 44 3.28 -3.10 -2.03
CA THR A 44 2.28 -2.90 -0.99
C THR A 44 0.95 -3.51 -1.41
N ILE A 45 0.33 -4.23 -0.49
CA ILE A 45 -0.92 -4.94 -0.70
C ILE A 45 -1.85 -4.55 0.45
N GLY A 46 -3.12 -4.28 0.15
CA GLY A 46 -4.11 -4.05 1.19
C GLY A 46 -4.43 -5.35 1.92
N GLU A 47 -4.65 -5.29 3.24
CA GLU A 47 -5.10 -6.46 3.99
C GLU A 47 -6.49 -6.89 3.51
N GLY A 48 -6.61 -8.14 3.09
CA GLY A 48 -7.83 -8.66 2.45
C GLY A 48 -7.93 -8.40 0.94
N PHE A 49 -6.96 -7.71 0.35
CA PHE A 49 -6.84 -7.54 -1.09
C PHE A 49 -5.79 -8.50 -1.67
N THR A 50 -6.00 -8.93 -2.92
CA THR A 50 -5.05 -9.80 -3.64
C THR A 50 -4.26 -9.06 -4.71
N TYR A 51 -4.50 -7.76 -4.91
CA TYR A 51 -3.81 -6.95 -5.90
C TYR A 51 -2.80 -6.01 -5.25
N THR A 52 -1.68 -5.80 -5.96
CA THR A 52 -0.64 -4.85 -5.58
C THR A 52 -1.13 -3.43 -5.83
N ILE A 53 -1.02 -2.58 -4.83
CA ILE A 53 -1.43 -1.17 -4.90
C ILE A 53 -0.28 -0.32 -5.43
N CYS A 54 0.93 -0.56 -4.92
CA CYS A 54 2.16 0.06 -5.41
C CYS A 54 3.32 -0.91 -5.35
N SER A 55 4.34 -0.64 -6.17
CA SER A 55 5.57 -1.40 -6.20
C SER A 55 6.73 -0.57 -6.72
N GLY A 56 7.95 -1.06 -6.49
CA GLY A 56 9.15 -0.50 -7.10
C GLY A 56 10.26 -1.54 -7.24
N THR A 57 11.07 -1.38 -8.28
CA THR A 57 12.18 -2.29 -8.65
C THR A 57 13.30 -1.49 -9.33
N GLY A 58 14.47 -2.11 -9.55
CA GLY A 58 15.52 -1.56 -10.41
C GLY A 58 16.31 -0.43 -9.76
N PHE A 59 16.56 -0.53 -8.46
CA PHE A 59 17.24 0.50 -7.69
C PHE A 59 18.76 0.41 -7.82
N ALA A 60 19.44 1.55 -7.64
CA ALA A 60 20.90 1.54 -7.50
C ALA A 60 21.30 1.07 -6.09
N SER A 61 22.53 0.61 -5.92
CA SER A 61 23.07 0.23 -4.62
C SER A 61 23.24 1.44 -3.69
N ASN A 62 23.04 1.24 -2.38
CA ASN A 62 23.19 2.24 -1.32
C ASN A 62 22.33 3.51 -1.53
N GLN A 63 21.14 3.35 -2.09
CA GLN A 63 20.24 4.44 -2.42
C GLN A 63 19.09 4.55 -1.41
N GLU A 64 18.68 5.78 -1.09
CA GLU A 64 17.42 6.06 -0.41
C GLU A 64 16.36 6.45 -1.45
N ILE A 65 15.22 5.75 -1.43
CA ILE A 65 14.09 5.94 -2.33
C ILE A 65 12.86 6.28 -1.50
N THR A 66 12.16 7.35 -1.86
CA THR A 66 10.85 7.67 -1.28
C THR A 66 9.76 7.42 -2.30
N ALA A 67 8.79 6.56 -1.96
CA ALA A 67 7.61 6.27 -2.75
C ALA A 67 6.35 6.71 -2.00
N THR A 68 5.48 7.43 -2.70
CA THR A 68 4.22 7.92 -2.13
C THR A 68 3.06 7.28 -2.87
N CYS A 69 2.17 6.67 -2.11
CA CYS A 69 1.08 5.86 -2.62
C CYS A 69 -0.24 6.19 -1.96
N CYS A 70 -1.25 6.14 -2.79
CA CYS A 70 -2.64 6.29 -2.45
C CYS A 70 -3.17 4.98 -1.87
N PHE A 71 -3.69 4.98 -0.65
CA PHE A 71 -4.09 3.76 0.04
C PHE A 71 -5.52 3.80 0.58
N PRO A 72 -6.25 2.67 0.51
CA PRO A 72 -7.47 2.45 1.28
C PRO A 72 -7.35 2.75 2.77
N TRP A 73 -8.43 3.12 3.48
CA TRP A 73 -8.44 3.13 4.96
C TRP A 73 -8.25 1.74 5.62
N ALA A 74 -8.10 0.68 4.82
CA ALA A 74 -7.78 -0.66 5.29
C ALA A 74 -6.33 -0.78 5.77
N ALA A 75 -6.05 -1.81 6.55
CA ALA A 75 -4.69 -2.20 6.91
C ALA A 75 -3.88 -2.57 5.66
N LEU A 76 -2.56 -2.47 5.76
CA LEU A 76 -1.63 -2.67 4.66
C LEU A 76 -0.55 -3.68 5.03
N ARG A 77 -0.05 -4.36 4.02
CA ARG A 77 1.11 -5.26 4.10
C ARG A 77 2.16 -4.79 3.11
N LEU A 78 3.36 -4.56 3.61
CA LEU A 78 4.54 -4.39 2.78
C LEU A 78 5.17 -5.77 2.54
N ARG A 79 5.60 -6.02 1.32
CA ARG A 79 6.49 -7.13 0.99
C ARG A 79 7.72 -6.54 0.33
N VAL A 80 8.86 -6.93 0.86
CA VAL A 80 10.16 -6.61 0.27
C VAL A 80 10.75 -7.92 -0.19
N LEU A 81 11.09 -7.98 -1.47
CA LEU A 81 11.66 -9.13 -2.14
C LEU A 81 13.14 -8.83 -2.39
N ASP A 82 13.94 -9.86 -2.22
CA ASP A 82 15.35 -9.86 -2.55
C ASP A 82 15.64 -11.09 -3.42
N SER A 83 16.08 -10.85 -4.66
CA SER A 83 16.26 -11.93 -5.64
C SER A 83 17.41 -12.89 -5.33
N ALA A 84 18.34 -12.52 -4.45
CA ALA A 84 19.43 -13.40 -4.00
C ALA A 84 19.00 -14.32 -2.84
N GLY A 85 17.96 -13.94 -2.10
CA GLY A 85 17.42 -14.69 -0.97
C GLY A 85 18.21 -14.51 0.33
N ASP A 86 19.30 -13.75 0.31
CA ASP A 86 20.12 -13.43 1.48
C ASP A 86 19.51 -12.29 2.32
N GLY A 87 18.68 -11.46 1.69
CA GLY A 87 18.02 -10.32 2.32
C GLY A 87 18.97 -9.13 2.54
N MET A 88 18.44 -8.02 3.06
CA MET A 88 19.22 -6.80 3.22
C MET A 88 20.06 -6.83 4.50
N THR A 89 21.38 -6.75 4.36
CA THR A 89 22.31 -6.68 5.50
C THR A 89 22.59 -5.26 5.98
N THR A 90 22.45 -4.25 5.11
CA THR A 90 22.72 -2.83 5.44
C THR A 90 21.73 -1.92 4.73
N GLY A 91 20.67 -1.49 5.41
CA GLY A 91 19.60 -0.71 4.78
C GLY A 91 18.34 -0.80 5.62
N GLY A 92 17.18 -0.69 4.97
CA GLY A 92 15.90 -0.90 5.64
C GLY A 92 14.74 -0.22 4.94
N TYR A 93 13.57 -0.29 5.56
CA TYR A 93 12.38 0.36 5.06
C TYR A 93 11.59 0.97 6.22
N GLU A 94 11.02 2.14 5.98
CA GLU A 94 10.16 2.85 6.92
C GLU A 94 8.89 3.27 6.19
N CYS A 95 7.73 2.98 6.78
CA CYS A 95 6.46 3.43 6.26
C CYS A 95 5.84 4.46 7.21
N SER A 96 5.22 5.50 6.63
CA SER A 96 4.37 6.42 7.37
C SER A 96 3.04 6.57 6.64
N ARG A 97 1.96 6.68 7.41
CA ARG A 97 0.60 6.82 6.88
C ARG A 97 -0.01 8.11 7.39
N THR A 98 -0.60 8.87 6.49
CA THR A 98 -1.34 10.09 6.78
C THR A 98 -2.80 9.86 6.40
N VAL A 99 -3.68 9.84 7.41
CA VAL A 99 -5.14 9.62 7.25
C VAL A 99 -5.83 10.95 6.98
N ARG A 100 -6.64 11.08 5.91
CA ARG A 100 -7.44 12.29 5.69
C ARG A 100 -8.79 12.18 6.41
N GLY A 101 -8.98 12.95 7.48
CA GLY A 101 -10.33 13.43 7.84
C GLY A 101 -11.03 12.86 9.08
N THR A 102 -10.37 12.11 9.97
CA THR A 102 -10.84 11.97 11.36
C THR A 102 -9.88 12.74 12.24
N GLY A 103 -10.38 13.72 13.01
CA GLY A 103 -9.60 14.61 13.88
C GLY A 103 -8.88 13.92 15.06
N SER A 104 -8.17 12.83 14.81
CA SER A 104 -7.39 12.09 15.79
C SER A 104 -6.20 11.44 15.10
N SER A 105 -5.01 11.92 15.49
CA SER A 105 -3.68 11.32 15.36
C SER A 105 -3.20 10.91 13.96
N ILE A 106 -2.12 11.59 13.53
CA ILE A 106 -1.07 10.99 12.70
C ILE A 106 -0.65 9.70 13.41
N THR A 107 -1.26 8.58 13.01
CA THR A 107 -0.82 7.27 13.50
C THR A 107 0.44 6.98 12.73
N ARG A 108 1.60 7.28 13.33
CA ARG A 108 2.87 6.66 12.91
C ARG A 108 2.65 5.16 12.99
N MET A 109 2.27 4.54 11.87
CA MET A 109 2.28 3.10 11.73
C MET A 109 3.74 2.70 11.62
N THR A 110 4.42 2.59 12.76
CA THR A 110 5.84 2.25 12.84
C THR A 110 6.15 0.87 12.25
N GLU A 111 5.13 0.05 11.99
CA GLU A 111 5.33 -1.24 11.33
C GLU A 111 4.31 -1.42 10.19
N CYS A 112 4.72 -1.03 8.99
CA CYS A 112 4.44 -1.86 7.83
C CYS A 112 4.83 -3.29 8.23
N SER A 113 3.88 -4.20 8.44
CA SER A 113 4.20 -5.61 8.73
C SER A 113 4.85 -6.21 7.49
N ALA A 114 6.17 -6.06 7.44
CA ALA A 114 6.97 -6.53 6.33
C ALA A 114 7.15 -8.03 6.49
N ARG A 115 6.59 -8.78 5.54
CA ARG A 115 6.91 -10.20 5.45
C ARG A 115 8.02 -10.37 4.43
N ARG A 116 9.13 -10.95 4.89
CA ARG A 116 10.21 -11.43 4.03
C ARG A 116 9.61 -12.34 2.97
N ALA A 117 9.72 -11.94 1.71
CA ALA A 117 9.48 -12.82 0.58
C ALA A 117 10.86 -13.31 0.16
N VAL A 118 11.11 -14.59 0.44
CA VAL A 118 12.28 -15.34 -0.01
C VAL A 118 12.15 -15.61 -1.51
#